data_AF-A0A535FV30-F1
#
_entry.id   AF-A0A535FV30-F1
#
_cell.length_a   1.000
_cell.length_b   1.000
_cell.length_c   1.000
_cell.angle_alpha   90.00
_cell.angle_beta   90.00
_cell.angle_gamma   90.00
#
_symmetry.space_group_name_H-M   'P 1'
#
loop_
_entity.id
_entity.type
_entity.pdbx_description
1 polymer ?
#
loop_
_entity_poly.entity_id
_entity_poly.type
_entity_poly.pdbx_seq_one_letter_code
_entity_poly.pdbx_strand_id
1 'polypeptide(L)'
;MRSPYQMQKFNEDDTSGTNIEDYTQLIVDLLSFGQTLCKKKHGIGKRLSKEVMRATQGKARLLLPCQDSSAGRDIPFPVSVSFPVRFRNRIFGTLEIAPDSTHPASPALPLPVAQLLANTCGSLLYTLELSAFIEGQCQRLDSQVNGHLTRREQEVLALICRGNDQRAIATMLSITPTTVDTYRKHICWKLGVHSERDIPLAAYQAGLFSVLDESPSISSISPAGRG
;
A
#
# COMPACT_ATOMS: atom_id res chain seq x y z
N MET A 1 -6.87 -42.34 -18.57
CA MET A 1 -6.45 -41.65 -17.33
C MET A 1 -4.94 -41.78 -17.20
N ARG A 2 -4.19 -40.69 -17.45
CA ARG A 2 -2.73 -40.66 -17.35
C ARG A 2 -2.32 -39.97 -16.04
N SER A 3 -1.36 -40.60 -15.35
CA SER A 3 -0.78 -40.21 -14.07
C SER A 3 -0.14 -38.81 -14.10
N PRO A 4 -0.25 -38.01 -13.02
CA PRO A 4 0.31 -36.66 -12.96
C PRO A 4 1.73 -36.66 -12.35
N TYR A 5 2.61 -35.83 -12.92
CA TYR A 5 3.93 -35.40 -12.40
C TYR A 5 5.07 -36.46 -12.32
N GLN A 6 5.83 -36.56 -13.42
CA GLN A 6 7.23 -36.97 -13.38
C GLN A 6 8.08 -35.81 -12.83
N MET A 7 8.71 -36.02 -11.67
CA MET A 7 9.77 -35.14 -11.14
C MET A 7 11.03 -35.34 -12.01
N GLN A 8 11.37 -34.33 -12.79
CA GLN A 8 12.67 -34.25 -13.44
C GLN A 8 13.71 -33.83 -12.40
N LYS A 9 14.60 -34.75 -12.04
CA LYS A 9 15.78 -34.46 -11.21
C LYS A 9 16.61 -33.39 -11.92
N PHE A 10 16.72 -32.21 -11.30
CA PHE A 10 17.72 -31.23 -11.68
C PHE A 10 19.05 -31.64 -11.03
N ASN A 11 20.06 -31.87 -11.86
CA ASN A 11 21.42 -32.10 -11.40
C ASN A 11 21.95 -30.82 -10.73
N GLU A 12 22.40 -30.97 -9.49
CA GLU A 12 23.32 -30.05 -8.82
C GLU A 12 24.65 -30.12 -9.56
N ASP A 13 25.08 -29.00 -10.14
CA ASP A 13 26.48 -28.59 -10.25
C ASP A 13 26.53 -27.24 -10.96
N ASP A 14 26.43 -26.14 -10.19
CA ASP A 14 27.10 -24.89 -10.57
C ASP A 14 27.31 -23.97 -9.35
N THR A 15 28.44 -24.17 -8.66
CA THR A 15 28.96 -23.31 -7.58
C THR A 15 29.47 -21.98 -8.14
N SER A 16 28.54 -21.09 -8.54
CA SER A 16 28.78 -19.66 -8.82
C SER A 16 27.50 -18.80 -8.76
N GLY A 17 26.41 -19.33 -8.17
CA GLY A 17 25.10 -18.69 -8.17
C GLY A 17 24.83 -17.88 -6.91
N THR A 18 24.49 -16.60 -7.05
CA THR A 18 23.76 -15.85 -6.02
C THR A 18 22.54 -16.69 -5.61
N ASN A 19 22.46 -17.08 -4.32
CA ASN A 19 21.49 -18.07 -3.86
C ASN A 19 20.09 -17.42 -3.77
N ILE A 20 19.02 -18.22 -3.78
CA ILE A 20 17.65 -17.74 -3.57
C ILE A 20 17.51 -16.95 -2.25
N GLU A 21 18.34 -17.29 -1.27
CA GLU A 21 18.48 -16.61 0.02
C GLU A 21 18.89 -15.14 -0.15
N ASP A 22 19.87 -14.85 -1.01
CA ASP A 22 20.36 -13.48 -1.25
C ASP A 22 19.27 -12.59 -1.85
N TYR A 23 18.52 -13.12 -2.82
CA TYR A 23 17.41 -12.40 -3.44
C TYR A 23 16.22 -12.24 -2.49
N THR A 24 15.99 -13.21 -1.62
CA THR A 24 14.98 -13.11 -0.57
C THR A 24 15.36 -12.01 0.41
N GLN A 25 16.62 -11.98 0.84
CA GLN A 25 17.14 -10.95 1.74
C GLN A 25 17.07 -9.56 1.11
N LEU A 26 17.41 -9.42 -0.18
CA LEU A 26 17.25 -8.18 -0.94
C LEU A 26 15.82 -7.62 -0.85
N ILE A 27 14.81 -8.47 -1.04
CA ILE A 27 13.41 -8.04 -0.98
C ILE A 27 12.99 -7.69 0.46
N VAL A 28 13.43 -8.48 1.46
CA VAL A 28 13.18 -8.20 2.89
C VAL A 28 13.77 -6.85 3.30
N ASP A 29 15.01 -6.57 2.91
CA ASP A 29 15.71 -5.33 3.21
C ASP A 29 14.99 -4.14 2.56
N LEU A 30 14.58 -4.29 1.29
CA LEU A 30 13.88 -3.25 0.56
C LEU A 30 12.50 -2.94 1.18
N LEU A 31 11.75 -3.96 1.59
CA LEU A 31 10.46 -3.79 2.28
C LEU A 31 10.65 -3.10 3.63
N SER A 32 11.66 -3.52 4.40
CA SER A 32 12.02 -2.92 5.69
C SER A 32 12.44 -1.46 5.53
N PHE A 33 13.24 -1.15 4.51
CA PHE A 33 13.61 0.21 4.16
C PHE A 33 12.39 1.05 3.80
N GLY A 34 11.44 0.49 3.04
CA GLY A 34 10.17 1.12 2.70
C GLY A 34 9.40 1.61 3.93
N GLN A 35 9.35 0.81 5.01
CA GLN A 35 8.71 1.22 6.27
C GLN A 35 9.37 2.45 6.90
N THR A 36 10.69 2.60 6.76
CA THR A 36 11.40 3.79 7.26
C THR A 36 11.06 5.06 6.48
N LEU A 37 10.66 4.91 5.21
CA LEU A 37 10.26 6.02 4.34
C LEU A 37 8.85 6.53 4.63
N CYS A 38 7.97 5.71 5.23
CA CYS A 38 6.61 6.14 5.59
C CYS A 38 6.60 7.40 6.47
N LYS A 39 7.66 7.62 7.28
CA LYS A 39 7.79 8.80 8.16
C LYS A 39 8.40 10.03 7.46
N LYS A 40 8.62 10.00 6.14
CA LYS A 40 9.31 11.06 5.40
C LYS A 40 8.34 11.77 4.46
N LYS A 41 8.34 13.12 4.50
CA LYS A 41 7.46 13.95 3.65
C LYS A 41 8.00 14.23 2.24
N HIS A 42 9.32 14.16 2.05
CA HIS A 42 9.97 14.57 0.79
C HIS A 42 11.12 13.64 0.40
N GLY A 43 11.45 13.62 -0.90
CA GLY A 43 12.62 12.90 -1.43
C GLY A 43 12.51 11.38 -1.35
N ILE A 44 11.31 10.83 -1.16
CA ILE A 44 11.03 9.39 -1.04
C ILE A 44 11.59 8.65 -2.26
N GLY A 45 11.25 9.11 -3.48
CA GLY A 45 11.70 8.46 -4.72
C GLY A 45 13.22 8.42 -4.89
N LYS A 46 13.92 9.51 -4.57
CA LYS A 46 15.39 9.58 -4.63
C LYS A 46 16.05 8.62 -3.63
N ARG A 47 15.47 8.49 -2.43
CA ARG A 47 15.96 7.57 -1.39
C ARG A 47 15.75 6.11 -1.80
N LEU A 48 14.56 5.78 -2.29
CA LEU A 48 14.28 4.42 -2.78
C LEU A 48 15.19 4.05 -3.94
N SER A 49 15.40 4.96 -4.89
CA SER A 49 16.30 4.72 -6.03
C SER A 49 17.74 4.44 -5.59
N LYS A 50 18.26 5.23 -4.63
CA LYS A 50 19.58 4.98 -4.04
C LYS A 50 19.66 3.64 -3.33
N GLU A 51 18.62 3.26 -2.59
CA GLU A 51 18.61 1.99 -1.87
C GLU A 51 18.55 0.79 -2.83
N VAL A 52 17.75 0.85 -3.90
CA VAL A 52 17.73 -0.19 -4.94
C VAL A 52 19.11 -0.38 -5.54
N MET A 53 19.79 0.72 -5.88
CA MET A 53 21.14 0.67 -6.42
C MET A 53 22.15 0.08 -5.42
N ARG A 54 22.08 0.48 -4.14
CA ARG A 54 22.93 -0.06 -3.08
C ARG A 54 22.69 -1.55 -2.83
N ALA A 55 21.43 -1.94 -2.65
CA ALA A 55 21.05 -3.30 -2.28
C ALA A 55 21.32 -4.30 -3.41
N THR A 56 21.24 -3.85 -4.66
CA THR A 56 21.65 -4.65 -5.83
C THR A 56 23.13 -4.53 -6.18
N GLN A 57 23.94 -3.86 -5.35
CA GLN A 57 25.37 -3.64 -5.59
C GLN A 57 25.66 -3.02 -6.96
N GLY A 58 24.80 -2.11 -7.42
CA GLY A 58 24.90 -1.44 -8.71
C GLY A 58 24.33 -2.23 -9.89
N LYS A 59 23.78 -3.43 -9.69
CA LYS A 59 23.22 -4.25 -10.77
C LYS A 59 21.86 -3.75 -11.28
N ALA A 60 21.16 -2.92 -10.51
CA ALA A 60 19.89 -2.33 -10.91
C ALA A 60 19.78 -0.85 -10.57
N ARG A 61 18.98 -0.13 -11.37
CA ARG A 61 18.70 1.30 -11.21
C ARG A 61 17.20 1.57 -11.35
N LEU A 62 16.63 2.28 -10.37
CA LEU A 62 15.24 2.74 -10.42
C LEU A 62 15.19 4.19 -10.90
N LEU A 63 14.60 4.41 -12.07
CA LEU A 63 14.35 5.74 -12.65
C LEU A 63 12.92 6.18 -12.39
N LEU A 64 12.74 7.40 -11.88
CA LEU A 64 11.43 7.99 -11.59
C LEU A 64 11.30 9.34 -12.32
N PRO A 65 10.10 9.71 -12.85
CA PRO A 65 9.89 10.91 -13.66
C PRO A 65 10.23 12.26 -13.01
N CYS A 66 10.20 12.33 -11.67
CA CYS A 66 10.34 13.59 -10.92
C CYS A 66 11.75 13.79 -10.32
N GLN A 67 12.80 13.27 -10.96
CA GLN A 67 14.18 13.56 -10.57
C GLN A 67 14.72 14.67 -11.48
N ASP A 68 14.99 15.84 -10.89
CA ASP A 68 15.32 17.10 -11.57
C ASP A 68 16.24 16.96 -12.79
N SER A 69 15.82 17.63 -13.87
CA SER A 69 16.48 17.73 -15.18
C SER A 69 17.77 18.57 -15.20
N SER A 70 18.62 18.51 -14.17
CA SER A 70 19.82 19.36 -14.07
C SER A 70 21.10 18.70 -13.58
N ALA A 71 21.12 17.38 -13.37
CA ALA A 71 22.38 16.63 -13.38
C ALA A 71 22.43 15.87 -14.71
N GLY A 72 23.54 16.01 -15.44
CA GLY A 72 23.74 15.34 -16.73
C GLY A 72 23.41 13.85 -16.64
N ARG A 73 23.16 13.24 -17.80
CA ARG A 73 23.11 11.79 -17.95
C ARG A 73 24.46 11.21 -17.49
N ASP A 74 24.69 11.07 -16.19
CA ASP A 74 25.71 10.18 -15.65
C ASP A 74 25.26 8.79 -16.10
N ILE A 75 25.92 8.24 -17.11
CA ILE A 75 25.64 6.89 -17.61
C ILE A 75 26.43 5.95 -16.70
N PRO A 76 25.84 5.27 -15.70
CA PRO A 76 26.63 4.51 -14.74
C PRO A 76 26.84 3.06 -15.22
N PHE A 77 26.11 2.58 -16.22
CA PHE A 77 26.38 1.32 -16.94
C PHE A 77 25.47 1.19 -18.19
N PRO A 78 25.86 0.40 -19.21
CA PRO A 78 24.96 -0.01 -20.30
C PRO A 78 23.74 -0.76 -19.78
N VAL A 79 22.57 -0.61 -20.39
CA VAL A 79 21.33 -1.30 -19.96
C VAL A 79 21.16 -2.61 -20.74
N SER A 80 20.97 -3.73 -20.05
CA SER A 80 20.68 -5.03 -20.65
C SER A 80 19.18 -5.24 -20.86
N VAL A 81 18.38 -4.98 -19.83
CA VAL A 81 16.92 -5.09 -19.86
C VAL A 81 16.29 -4.05 -18.95
N SER A 82 15.03 -3.69 -19.22
CA SER A 82 14.25 -2.79 -18.38
C SER A 82 12.85 -3.31 -18.12
N PHE A 83 12.31 -2.95 -16.96
CA PHE A 83 10.97 -3.33 -16.51
C PHE A 83 10.19 -2.09 -16.05
N PRO A 84 8.91 -1.95 -16.42
CA PRO A 84 8.08 -0.88 -15.88
C PRO A 84 7.84 -1.09 -14.39
N VAL A 85 8.08 -0.05 -13.60
CA VAL A 85 7.79 -0.03 -12.16
C VAL A 85 6.38 0.51 -12.01
N ARG A 86 5.44 -0.39 -11.72
CA ARG A 86 4.01 -0.09 -11.71
C ARG A 86 3.29 -0.80 -10.58
N PHE A 87 2.16 -0.24 -10.17
CA PHE A 87 1.20 -0.88 -9.29
C PHE A 87 -0.20 -0.65 -9.86
N ARG A 88 -0.94 -1.74 -10.10
CA ARG A 88 -2.21 -1.72 -10.84
C ARG A 88 -2.05 -0.97 -12.17
N ASN A 89 -2.86 0.06 -12.43
CA ASN A 89 -2.85 0.85 -13.66
C ASN A 89 -1.92 2.08 -13.61
N ARG A 90 -1.11 2.24 -12.56
CA ARG A 90 -0.22 3.39 -12.39
C ARG A 90 1.24 3.01 -12.60
N ILE A 91 1.91 3.73 -13.49
CA ILE A 91 3.35 3.59 -13.75
C ILE A 91 4.08 4.69 -12.97
N PHE A 92 5.05 4.28 -12.17
CA PHE A 92 5.88 5.18 -11.36
C PHE A 92 7.24 5.46 -11.98
N GLY A 93 7.70 4.59 -12.87
CA GLY A 93 9.02 4.70 -13.48
C GLY A 93 9.48 3.41 -14.14
N THR A 94 10.80 3.25 -14.24
CA THR A 94 11.44 2.12 -14.91
C THR A 94 12.57 1.58 -14.05
N LEU A 95 12.66 0.26 -13.92
CA LEU A 95 13.79 -0.42 -13.34
C LEU A 95 14.69 -0.91 -14.49
N GLU A 96 15.93 -0.45 -14.51
CA GLU A 96 16.94 -0.85 -15.49
C GLU A 96 17.93 -1.81 -14.84
N ILE A 97 18.34 -2.83 -15.59
CA ILE A 97 19.27 -3.86 -15.14
C ILE A 97 20.55 -3.77 -15.97
N ALA A 98 21.69 -3.77 -15.30
CA ALA A 98 23.00 -3.82 -15.94
C ALA A 98 23.21 -5.16 -16.66
N PRO A 99 24.08 -5.25 -17.67
CA PRO A 99 24.55 -6.53 -18.17
C PRO A 99 25.43 -7.21 -17.11
N ASP A 100 25.48 -8.53 -17.18
CA ASP A 100 26.37 -9.33 -16.36
C ASP A 100 27.84 -9.03 -16.70
N SER A 101 28.68 -8.88 -15.68
CA SER A 101 30.09 -8.52 -15.84
C SER A 101 30.90 -9.61 -16.55
N THR A 102 30.48 -10.87 -16.46
CA THR A 102 31.13 -12.02 -17.09
C THR A 102 30.51 -12.34 -18.45
N HIS A 103 29.20 -12.12 -18.60
CA HIS A 103 28.45 -12.40 -19.83
C HIS A 103 27.61 -11.17 -20.26
N PRO A 104 28.20 -10.18 -20.96
CA PRO A 104 27.52 -8.90 -21.24
C PRO A 104 26.22 -8.97 -22.05
N ALA A 105 25.98 -10.08 -22.76
CA ALA A 105 24.73 -10.34 -23.49
C ALA A 105 23.56 -10.72 -22.57
N SER A 106 23.84 -11.04 -21.30
CA SER A 106 22.86 -11.45 -20.29
C SER A 106 22.71 -10.37 -19.21
N PRO A 107 21.55 -10.28 -18.53
CA PRO A 107 21.35 -9.32 -17.45
C PRO A 107 22.04 -9.76 -16.16
N ALA A 108 22.57 -8.81 -15.38
CA ALA A 108 23.25 -9.03 -14.10
C ALA A 108 22.33 -9.56 -12.99
N LEU A 109 21.01 -9.53 -13.21
CA LEU A 109 20.00 -10.15 -12.35
C LEU A 109 19.13 -11.09 -13.20
N PRO A 110 18.80 -12.29 -12.70
CA PRO A 110 17.84 -13.17 -13.35
C PRO A 110 16.51 -12.45 -13.61
N LEU A 111 15.90 -12.69 -14.78
CA LEU A 111 14.66 -12.01 -15.18
C LEU A 111 13.53 -12.10 -14.13
N PRO A 112 13.28 -13.25 -13.46
CA PRO A 112 12.27 -13.32 -12.41
C PRO A 112 12.58 -12.41 -11.21
N VAL A 113 13.85 -12.28 -10.83
CA VAL A 113 14.30 -11.42 -9.73
C VAL A 113 14.16 -9.95 -10.10
N ALA A 114 14.56 -9.57 -11.32
CA ALA A 114 14.40 -8.20 -11.82
C ALA A 114 12.92 -7.78 -11.88
N GLN A 115 12.05 -8.68 -12.34
CA GLN A 115 10.60 -8.44 -12.36
C GLN A 115 10.01 -8.36 -10.96
N LEU A 116 10.43 -9.21 -10.02
CA LEU A 116 10.03 -9.16 -8.61
C LEU A 116 10.46 -7.83 -7.98
N LEU A 117 11.70 -7.40 -8.19
CA LEU A 117 12.21 -6.13 -7.70
C LEU A 117 11.42 -4.94 -8.24
N ALA A 118 11.08 -4.94 -9.53
CA ALA A 118 10.25 -3.90 -10.15
C ALA A 118 8.85 -3.83 -9.52
N ASN A 119 8.23 -4.99 -9.27
CA ASN A 119 6.92 -5.08 -8.61
C ASN A 119 6.97 -4.60 -7.16
N THR A 120 8.00 -4.98 -6.41
CA THR A 120 8.22 -4.54 -5.03
C THR A 120 8.41 -3.02 -4.97
N CYS A 121 9.22 -2.45 -5.86
CA CYS A 121 9.37 -1.00 -5.97
C CYS A 121 8.04 -0.31 -6.28
N GLY A 122 7.26 -0.86 -7.22
CA GLY A 122 5.94 -0.33 -7.57
C GLY A 122 4.97 -0.34 -6.39
N SER A 123 4.91 -1.45 -5.65
CA SER A 123 4.08 -1.57 -4.45
C SER A 123 4.51 -0.60 -3.34
N LEU A 124 5.82 -0.46 -3.10
CA LEU A 124 6.34 0.49 -2.11
C LEU A 124 6.01 1.93 -2.48
N LEU A 125 6.23 2.33 -3.73
CA LEU A 125 5.92 3.68 -4.19
C LEU A 125 4.43 4.00 -4.07
N TYR A 126 3.55 3.04 -4.40
CA TYR A 126 2.13 3.20 -4.22
C TYR A 126 1.75 3.38 -2.74
N THR A 127 2.25 2.52 -1.86
CA THR A 127 1.97 2.61 -0.42
C THR A 127 2.47 3.92 0.18
N LEU A 128 3.67 4.35 -0.19
CA LEU A 128 4.30 5.57 0.31
C LEU A 128 3.60 6.84 -0.19
N GLU A 129 3.15 6.84 -1.44
CA GLU A 129 2.37 7.95 -1.97
C GLU A 129 0.99 8.04 -1.31
N LEU A 130 0.32 6.89 -1.14
CA LEU A 130 -0.96 6.82 -0.47
C LEU A 130 -0.85 7.26 1.00
N SER A 131 0.19 6.83 1.72
CA SER A 131 0.42 7.24 3.11
C SER A 131 0.68 8.74 3.21
N ALA A 132 1.55 9.29 2.36
CA ALA A 132 1.83 10.73 2.34
C ALA A 132 0.58 11.55 1.99
N PHE A 133 -0.25 11.07 1.07
CA PHE A 133 -1.51 11.72 0.73
C PHE A 133 -2.49 11.72 1.91
N ILE A 134 -2.72 10.56 2.55
CA ILE A 134 -3.60 10.43 3.71
C ILE A 134 -3.11 11.31 4.85
N GLU A 135 -1.82 11.26 5.20
CA GLU A 135 -1.22 12.11 6.23
C GLU A 135 -1.40 13.60 5.93
N GLY A 136 -1.31 14.01 4.66
CA GLY A 136 -1.58 15.37 4.23
C GLY A 136 -3.04 15.80 4.47
N GLN A 137 -4.00 14.89 4.28
CA GLN A 137 -5.40 15.15 4.64
C GLN A 137 -5.58 15.18 6.16
N CYS A 138 -4.89 14.31 6.90
CA CYS A 138 -4.97 14.26 8.35
C CYS A 138 -4.48 15.54 9.02
N GLN A 139 -3.36 16.11 8.55
CA GLN A 139 -2.81 17.36 9.09
C GLN A 139 -3.73 18.57 8.93
N ARG A 140 -4.70 18.50 8.02
CA ARG A 140 -5.70 19.56 7.82
C ARG A 140 -6.88 19.44 8.78
N LEU A 141 -7.01 18.29 9.44
CA LEU A 141 -8.02 18.04 10.46
C LEU A 141 -7.41 18.37 11.81
N ASP A 142 -7.82 19.47 12.43
CA ASP A 142 -7.51 19.79 13.83
C ASP A 142 -8.36 18.93 14.79
N SER A 143 -8.53 17.64 14.48
CA SER A 143 -9.39 16.74 15.24
C SER A 143 -8.74 16.34 16.55
N GLN A 144 -9.31 16.79 17.67
CA GLN A 144 -9.02 16.29 19.01
C GLN A 144 -10.19 15.43 19.47
N VAL A 145 -9.93 14.16 19.79
CA VAL A 145 -10.98 13.27 20.31
C VAL A 145 -11.38 13.76 21.70
N ASN A 146 -12.59 14.34 21.79
CA ASN A 146 -13.13 15.01 22.96
C ASN A 146 -13.87 14.05 23.92
N GLY A 147 -13.93 12.76 23.60
CA GLY A 147 -14.53 11.75 24.48
C GLY A 147 -14.77 10.40 23.82
N HIS A 148 -15.30 9.46 24.59
CA HIS A 148 -15.62 8.12 24.10
C HIS A 148 -16.98 8.07 23.39
N LEU A 149 -17.01 7.35 22.28
CA LEU A 149 -18.24 7.00 21.59
C LEU A 149 -18.98 5.92 22.39
N THR A 150 -20.28 6.14 22.57
CA THR A 150 -21.22 5.12 23.04
C THR A 150 -21.34 4.00 22.01
N ARG A 151 -21.83 2.84 22.43
CA ARG A 151 -22.07 1.70 21.52
C ARG A 151 -22.90 2.09 20.29
N ARG A 152 -23.95 2.89 20.48
CA ARG A 152 -24.84 3.29 19.39
C ARG A 152 -24.19 4.29 18.43
N GLU A 153 -23.36 5.20 18.95
CA GLU A 153 -22.54 6.08 18.11
C GLU A 153 -21.47 5.31 17.35
N GLN A 154 -20.89 4.25 17.93
CA GLN A 154 -19.95 3.35 17.23
C GLN A 154 -20.64 2.62 16.06
N GLU A 155 -21.85 2.11 16.27
CA GLU A 155 -22.65 1.47 15.21
C GLU A 155 -22.94 2.45 14.05
N VAL A 156 -23.37 3.67 14.38
CA VAL A 156 -23.60 4.73 13.38
C VAL A 156 -22.28 5.12 12.70
N LEU A 157 -21.20 5.28 13.44
CA LEU A 157 -19.88 5.63 12.90
C LEU A 157 -19.41 4.59 11.88
N ALA A 158 -19.51 3.30 12.20
CA ALA A 158 -19.11 2.22 11.30
C ALA A 158 -19.89 2.27 9.99
N LEU A 159 -21.20 2.54 10.03
CA LEU A 159 -22.02 2.66 8.82
C LEU A 159 -21.67 3.91 7.99
N ILE A 160 -21.35 5.04 8.63
CA ILE A 160 -20.85 6.25 7.96
C ILE A 160 -19.53 5.94 7.24
N CYS A 161 -18.58 5.29 7.92
CA CYS A 161 -17.28 4.97 7.35
C CYS A 161 -17.36 3.96 6.19
N ARG A 162 -18.41 3.12 6.17
CA ARG A 162 -18.74 2.24 5.05
C ARG A 162 -19.49 2.93 3.89
N GLY A 163 -19.71 4.24 3.98
CA GLY A 163 -20.30 5.04 2.91
C GLY A 163 -21.84 5.03 2.87
N ASN A 164 -22.51 4.61 3.94
CA ASN A 164 -23.97 4.64 3.99
C ASN A 164 -24.47 6.07 4.22
N ASP A 165 -25.55 6.42 3.51
CA ASP A 165 -26.23 7.70 3.74
C ASP A 165 -27.14 7.67 4.98
N GLN A 166 -27.62 8.84 5.39
CA GLN A 166 -28.45 8.99 6.59
C GLN A 166 -29.74 8.15 6.58
N ARG A 167 -30.35 7.93 5.40
CA ARG A 167 -31.58 7.15 5.27
C ARG A 167 -31.29 5.66 5.36
N ALA A 168 -30.24 5.20 4.68
CA ALA A 168 -29.76 3.83 4.75
C ALA A 168 -29.41 3.44 6.20
N ILE A 169 -28.68 4.31 6.91
CA ILE A 169 -28.36 4.11 8.34
C ILE A 169 -29.63 3.99 9.18
N ALA A 170 -30.59 4.89 8.98
CA ALA A 170 -31.85 4.90 9.71
C ALA A 170 -32.60 3.57 9.53
N THR A 171 -32.70 3.08 8.30
CA THR A 171 -33.32 1.79 7.98
C THR A 171 -32.57 0.62 8.62
N MET A 172 -31.25 0.53 8.46
CA MET A 172 -30.44 -0.56 9.02
C MET A 172 -30.52 -0.65 10.54
N LEU A 173 -30.60 0.50 11.20
CA LEU A 173 -30.65 0.59 12.65
C LEU A 173 -32.08 0.64 13.21
N SER A 174 -33.12 0.63 12.37
CA SER A 174 -34.53 0.76 12.76
C SER A 174 -34.81 2.00 13.63
N ILE A 175 -34.26 3.15 13.22
CA ILE A 175 -34.45 4.46 13.88
C ILE A 175 -34.87 5.51 12.85
N THR A 176 -35.22 6.72 13.28
CA THR A 176 -35.57 7.79 12.34
C THR A 176 -34.31 8.44 11.74
N PRO A 177 -34.40 9.01 10.53
CA PRO A 177 -33.31 9.83 9.98
C PRO A 177 -32.91 10.99 10.89
N THR A 178 -33.85 11.58 11.62
CA THR A 178 -33.57 12.64 12.60
C THR A 178 -32.76 12.13 13.79
N THR A 179 -32.98 10.91 14.26
CA THR A 179 -32.12 10.29 15.29
C THR A 179 -30.71 10.04 14.77
N VAL A 180 -30.55 9.62 13.50
CA VAL A 180 -29.23 9.48 12.88
C VAL A 180 -28.49 10.82 12.81
N ASP A 181 -29.17 11.90 12.43
CA ASP A 181 -28.60 13.26 12.41
C ASP A 181 -28.08 13.67 13.80
N THR A 182 -28.85 13.39 14.85
CA THR A 182 -28.40 13.60 16.24
C THR A 182 -27.13 12.81 16.55
N TYR A 183 -27.07 11.51 16.21
CA TYR A 183 -25.85 10.72 16.40
C TYR A 183 -24.66 11.29 15.62
N ARG A 184 -24.84 11.73 14.37
CA ARG A 184 -23.77 12.32 13.55
C ARG A 184 -23.21 13.60 14.15
N LYS A 185 -24.07 14.48 14.68
CA LYS A 185 -23.66 15.68 15.42
C LYS A 185 -22.85 15.35 16.67
N HIS A 186 -23.29 14.38 17.46
CA HIS A 186 -22.54 13.92 18.63
C HIS A 186 -21.20 13.30 18.24
N ILE A 187 -21.15 12.49 17.18
CA ILE A 187 -19.91 11.91 16.64
C ILE A 187 -18.96 13.02 16.20
N CYS A 188 -19.42 14.02 15.41
CA CYS A 188 -18.58 15.17 15.02
C CYS A 188 -17.96 15.84 16.24
N TRP A 189 -18.77 16.15 17.25
CA TRP A 189 -18.29 16.78 18.48
C TRP A 189 -17.26 15.92 19.23
N LYS A 190 -17.53 14.60 19.37
CA LYS A 190 -16.63 13.66 20.05
C LYS A 190 -15.34 13.39 19.29
N LEU A 191 -15.37 13.43 17.96
CA LEU A 191 -14.17 13.32 17.12
C LEU A 191 -13.44 14.67 16.96
N GLY A 192 -14.02 15.77 17.42
CA GLY A 192 -13.45 17.10 17.29
C GLY A 192 -13.42 17.62 15.85
N VAL A 193 -14.35 17.19 14.99
CA VAL A 193 -14.46 17.65 13.60
C VAL A 193 -15.64 18.59 13.42
N HIS A 194 -15.49 19.55 12.50
CA HIS A 194 -16.50 20.57 12.22
C HIS A 194 -17.48 20.20 11.10
N SER A 195 -17.22 19.08 10.40
CA SER A 195 -18.01 18.63 9.26
C SER A 195 -18.20 17.12 9.33
N GLU A 196 -19.42 16.66 9.03
CA GLU A 196 -19.71 15.22 8.95
C GLU A 196 -18.91 14.51 7.86
N ARG A 197 -18.44 15.26 6.85
CA ARG A 197 -17.60 14.73 5.76
C ARG A 197 -16.22 14.31 6.27
N ASP A 198 -15.79 14.85 7.40
CA ASP A 198 -14.48 14.59 7.98
C ASP A 198 -14.51 13.40 8.95
N ILE A 199 -15.71 12.95 9.36
CA ILE A 199 -15.90 11.82 10.29
C ILE A 199 -15.10 10.59 9.87
N PRO A 200 -15.16 10.09 8.62
CA PRO A 200 -14.46 8.86 8.26
C PRO A 200 -12.95 8.98 8.42
N LEU A 201 -12.39 10.12 8.03
CA LEU A 201 -10.95 10.36 8.10
C LEU A 201 -10.48 10.54 9.54
N ALA A 202 -11.24 11.25 10.38
CA ALA A 202 -10.95 11.38 11.82
C ALA A 202 -11.08 10.04 12.57
N ALA A 203 -12.08 9.23 12.23
CA ALA A 203 -12.25 7.90 12.80
C ALA A 203 -11.10 6.96 12.45
N TYR A 204 -10.64 6.99 11.20
CA TYR A 204 -9.47 6.24 10.76
C TYR A 204 -8.20 6.68 11.51
N GLN A 205 -7.96 7.99 11.63
CA GLN A 205 -6.82 8.53 12.38
C GLN A 205 -6.82 8.15 13.85
N ALA A 206 -8.00 8.17 14.48
CA ALA A 206 -8.17 7.82 15.88
C ALA A 206 -8.13 6.29 16.14
N GLY A 207 -8.00 5.47 15.10
CA GLY A 207 -8.03 4.01 15.21
C GLY A 207 -9.42 3.45 15.60
N LEU A 208 -10.48 4.24 15.38
CA LEU A 208 -11.86 3.86 15.71
C LEU A 208 -12.56 3.13 14.55
N PHE A 209 -11.94 3.11 13.37
CA PHE A 209 -12.41 2.38 12.21
C PHE A 209 -11.24 1.86 11.37
N SER A 210 -11.34 0.60 10.94
CA SER A 210 -10.45 -0.01 9.96
C SER A 210 -11.28 -0.62 8.85
N VAL A 211 -10.85 -0.42 7.61
CA VAL A 211 -11.49 -1.04 6.43
C VAL A 211 -11.34 -2.56 6.44
N LEU A 212 -10.32 -3.08 7.13
CA LEU A 212 -10.05 -4.51 7.25
C LEU A 212 -10.85 -5.17 8.38
N ASP A 213 -11.49 -4.38 9.24
CA ASP A 213 -12.33 -4.95 10.29
C ASP A 213 -13.63 -5.44 9.67
N GLU A 214 -13.73 -6.75 9.56
CA GLU A 214 -14.96 -7.50 9.29
C GLU A 214 -15.91 -7.37 10.50
N SER A 215 -16.39 -6.16 10.83
CA SER A 215 -17.49 -6.04 11.79
C SER A 215 -18.70 -6.73 11.17
N PRO A 216 -19.37 -7.64 11.90
CA PRO A 216 -20.41 -8.49 11.35
C PRO A 216 -21.49 -7.59 10.74
N SER A 217 -21.74 -7.83 9.46
CA SER A 217 -22.91 -7.30 8.77
C SER A 217 -24.15 -7.58 9.63
N ILE A 218 -24.88 -6.52 9.96
CA ILE A 218 -26.21 -6.58 10.57
C ILE A 218 -27.19 -7.15 9.52
N SER A 219 -26.97 -8.39 9.10
CA SER A 219 -27.69 -9.09 8.03
C SER A 219 -28.18 -10.48 8.44
N SER A 220 -28.33 -10.73 9.74
CA SER A 220 -29.02 -11.93 10.27
C SER A 220 -30.36 -11.63 10.95
N ILE A 221 -31.03 -10.52 10.61
CA ILE A 221 -32.46 -10.37 10.93
C ILE A 221 -33.25 -10.88 9.73
N SER A 222 -33.48 -12.20 9.72
CA SER A 222 -34.50 -12.82 8.89
C SER A 222 -35.88 -12.56 9.52
N PRO A 223 -36.90 -12.08 8.78
CA PRO A 223 -38.26 -11.96 9.30
C PRO A 223 -38.96 -13.32 9.16
N ALA A 224 -38.80 -14.20 10.14
CA ALA A 224 -39.72 -15.31 10.37
C ALA A 224 -40.51 -14.98 11.63
N GLY A 225 -41.83 -14.91 11.69
CA GLY A 225 -42.91 -15.17 10.75
C GLY A 225 -44.15 -15.10 11.65
N ARG A 226 -45.17 -14.32 11.28
CA ARG A 226 -46.48 -14.44 11.94
C ARG A 226 -47.10 -15.74 11.44
N GLY A 227 -47.40 -16.64 12.38
CA GLY A 227 -48.21 -17.83 12.22
C GLY A 227 -48.83 -18.15 13.56
#